data_AF-T0YW51-F1
#
_entry.id   AF-T0YW51-F1
#
_cell.length_a   1.000
_cell.length_b   1.000
_cell.length_c   1.000
_cell.angle_alpha   90.00
_cell.angle_beta   90.00
_cell.angle_gamma   90.00
#
_symmetry.space_group_name_H-M   'P 1'
#
loop_
_entity.id
_entity.type
_entity.pdbx_description
1 polymer ?
#
loop_
_entity_poly.entity_id
_entity_poly.type
_entity_poly.pdbx_seq_one_letter_code
_entity_poly.pdbx_strand_id
1 'polypeptide(L)'
;HIPLPPGASVSVRLMRPNIYPLTEYALVSNTVDSAAMKPVFAFTLRPAILGVRGVYQAKDTGRGWPEVHLTLSPRRLAQYHLSAAQVVGALRAYQGPFFSGMLHAFHQQFLAATTPRPI
;
A
#
# COMPACT_ATOMS: atom_id res chain seq x y z
N HIS A 1 1.73 6.35 -31.76
CA HIS A 1 1.88 5.58 -30.50
C HIS A 1 2.75 6.41 -29.56
N ILE A 2 2.19 6.99 -28.50
CA ILE A 2 2.96 7.80 -27.54
C ILE A 2 3.41 6.85 -26.43
N PRO A 3 4.70 6.50 -26.34
CA PRO A 3 5.18 5.61 -25.30
C PRO A 3 5.05 6.30 -23.94
N LEU A 4 4.52 5.59 -22.96
CA LEU A 4 4.41 6.06 -21.59
C LEU A 4 5.72 5.80 -20.84
N PRO A 5 6.11 6.67 -19.89
CA PRO A 5 7.25 6.41 -19.01
C PRO A 5 7.08 5.11 -18.20
N PRO A 6 8.19 4.46 -17.78
CA PRO A 6 8.12 3.28 -16.91
C PRO A 6 7.28 3.54 -15.66
N GLY A 7 6.30 2.67 -15.39
CA GLY A 7 5.42 2.76 -14.22
C GLY A 7 4.19 3.66 -14.39
N ALA A 8 4.03 4.36 -15.52
CA ALA A 8 2.81 5.09 -15.81
C ALA A 8 1.70 4.14 -16.32
N SER A 9 0.46 4.34 -15.84
CA SER A 9 -0.71 3.55 -16.24
C SER A 9 -1.83 4.45 -16.74
N VAL A 10 -2.53 4.03 -17.79
CA VAL A 10 -3.76 4.70 -18.24
C VAL A 10 -4.96 4.04 -17.58
N SER A 11 -5.86 4.85 -17.02
CA SER A 11 -7.17 4.38 -16.53
C SER A 11 -8.29 5.09 -17.29
N VAL A 12 -9.28 4.34 -17.75
CA VAL A 12 -10.50 4.90 -18.36
C VAL A 12 -11.59 4.95 -17.29
N ARG A 13 -12.29 6.08 -17.17
CA ARG A 13 -13.36 6.26 -16.19
C ARG A 13 -14.60 6.79 -16.90
N LEU A 14 -15.74 6.13 -16.69
CA LEU A 14 -17.02 6.60 -17.19
C LEU A 14 -17.31 7.99 -16.61
N MET A 15 -17.56 8.97 -17.49
CA MET A 15 -18.02 10.29 -17.09
C MET A 15 -19.39 10.14 -16.42
N ARG A 16 -19.48 10.51 -15.14
CA ARG A 16 -20.75 10.57 -14.42
C ARG A 16 -21.17 12.04 -14.42
N PRO A 17 -22.44 12.38 -14.73
CA PRO A 17 -22.93 13.75 -14.52
C PRO A 17 -22.63 14.12 -13.08
N ASN A 18 -22.17 15.35 -12.86
CA ASN A 18 -21.58 15.80 -11.59
C ASN A 18 -22.62 15.71 -10.46
N ILE A 19 -22.74 14.56 -9.83
CA ILE A 19 -23.56 14.36 -8.64
C ILE A 19 -22.70 14.85 -7.47
N TYR A 20 -23.13 15.97 -6.88
CA TYR A 20 -22.58 16.44 -5.62
C TYR A 20 -22.57 15.29 -4.59
N PRO A 21 -21.55 15.21 -3.73
CA PRO A 21 -21.53 14.20 -2.68
C PRO A 21 -22.80 14.35 -1.83
N LEU A 22 -23.50 13.23 -1.62
CA LEU A 22 -24.69 13.20 -0.78
C LEU A 22 -24.38 13.67 0.65
N THR A 23 -23.17 13.36 1.11
CA THR A 23 -22.67 13.69 2.44
C THR A 23 -21.15 13.70 2.45
N GLU A 24 -20.57 14.55 3.28
CA GLU A 24 -19.13 14.67 3.50
C GLU A 24 -18.87 14.60 5.01
N TYR A 25 -17.83 13.85 5.38
CA TYR A 25 -17.41 13.68 6.77
C TYR A 25 -15.90 13.84 6.87
N ALA A 26 -15.44 14.36 7.99
CA ALA A 26 -14.04 14.44 8.34
C ALA A 26 -13.69 13.41 9.41
N LEU A 27 -12.67 12.59 9.15
CA LEU A 27 -12.01 11.82 10.21
C LEU A 27 -11.04 12.74 10.94
N VAL A 28 -11.22 12.87 12.25
CA VAL A 28 -10.37 13.68 13.12
C VAL A 28 -9.91 12.89 14.32
N SER A 29 -8.71 13.20 14.81
CA SER A 29 -8.19 12.66 16.06
C SER A 29 -7.22 13.65 16.68
N ASN A 30 -7.18 13.68 18.02
CA ASN A 30 -6.18 14.43 18.78
C ASN A 30 -4.94 13.58 19.11
N THR A 31 -4.94 12.28 18.79
CA THR A 31 -3.90 11.33 19.18
C THR A 31 -3.17 10.67 18.02
N VAL A 32 -3.74 10.70 16.81
CA VAL A 32 -3.12 10.09 15.62
C VAL A 32 -3.08 11.07 14.44
N ASP A 33 -2.05 10.96 13.62
CA ASP A 33 -1.89 11.79 12.42
C ASP A 33 -2.89 11.40 11.30
N SER A 34 -3.18 12.33 10.40
CA SER A 34 -4.08 12.15 9.25
C SER A 34 -3.68 10.96 8.38
N ALA A 35 -2.39 10.76 8.10
CA ALA A 35 -1.94 9.63 7.30
C ALA A 35 -2.17 8.29 8.03
N ALA A 36 -2.03 8.26 9.36
CA ALA A 36 -2.26 7.08 10.18
C ALA A 36 -3.75 6.67 10.24
N MET A 37 -4.67 7.57 9.91
CA MET A 37 -6.11 7.26 9.79
C MET A 37 -6.47 6.61 8.45
N LYS A 38 -5.62 6.71 7.43
CA LYS A 38 -5.88 6.18 6.08
C LYS A 38 -6.16 4.67 6.06
N PRO A 39 -5.43 3.79 6.79
CA PRO A 39 -5.75 2.36 6.84
C PRO A 39 -7.13 2.08 7.41
N VAL A 40 -7.54 2.79 8.46
CA VAL A 40 -8.87 2.68 9.07
C VAL A 40 -9.95 3.06 8.06
N PHE A 41 -9.76 4.17 7.33
CA PHE A 41 -10.67 4.53 6.26
C PHE A 41 -10.71 3.48 5.15
N ALA A 42 -9.55 3.03 4.66
CA ALA A 42 -9.44 2.15 3.50
C ALA A 42 -10.00 0.75 3.75
N PHE A 43 -9.75 0.18 4.93
CA PHE A 43 -10.03 -1.23 5.21
C PHE A 43 -11.20 -1.46 6.16
N THR A 44 -11.68 -0.43 6.87
CA THR A 44 -12.80 -0.58 7.81
C THR A 44 -13.99 0.25 7.36
N LEU A 45 -13.82 1.57 7.22
CA LEU A 45 -14.95 2.47 6.95
C LEU A 45 -15.44 2.36 5.51
N ARG A 46 -14.53 2.36 4.54
CA ARG A 46 -14.90 2.30 3.12
C ARG A 46 -15.70 1.03 2.77
N PRO A 47 -15.28 -0.19 3.18
CA PRO A 47 -16.10 -1.38 2.95
C PRO A 47 -17.47 -1.30 3.63
N ALA A 48 -17.54 -0.80 4.87
CA ALA A 48 -18.81 -0.67 5.59
C ALA A 48 -19.77 0.33 4.91
N ILE A 49 -19.27 1.48 4.45
CA ILE A 49 -20.05 2.50 3.74
C ILE A 49 -20.55 1.95 2.39
N LEU A 50 -19.71 1.23 1.65
CA LEU A 50 -20.09 0.59 0.39
C LEU A 50 -21.09 -0.56 0.57
N GLY A 51 -21.19 -1.12 1.77
CA GLY A 51 -22.21 -2.11 2.11
C GLY A 51 -23.62 -1.54 2.22
N VAL A 52 -23.77 -0.21 2.31
CA VAL A 52 -25.09 0.45 2.40
C VAL A 52 -25.74 0.47 1.02
N ARG A 53 -26.97 -0.05 0.94
CA ARG A 53 -27.74 -0.10 -0.32
C ARG A 53 -27.93 1.31 -0.90
N GLY A 54 -27.54 1.49 -2.16
CA GLY A 54 -27.63 2.78 -2.87
C GLY A 54 -26.36 3.63 -2.77
N VAL A 55 -25.34 3.21 -2.01
CA VAL A 55 -24.03 3.85 -1.98
C VAL A 55 -23.12 3.21 -3.04
N TYR A 56 -22.82 3.97 -4.09
CA TYR A 56 -21.97 3.49 -5.19
C TYR A 56 -20.49 3.84 -5.04
N GLN A 57 -20.17 4.88 -4.26
CA GLN A 57 -18.81 5.39 -4.10
C GLN A 57 -18.59 5.93 -2.70
N ALA A 58 -17.45 5.59 -2.13
CA ALA A 58 -16.89 6.22 -0.94
C ALA A 58 -15.46 6.64 -1.28
N LYS A 59 -15.22 7.94 -1.36
CA LYS A 59 -13.92 8.54 -1.67
C LYS A 59 -13.39 9.26 -0.45
N ASP A 60 -12.08 9.36 -0.36
CA ASP A 60 -11.40 10.24 0.58
C ASP A 60 -10.59 11.30 -0.15
N THR A 61 -10.34 12.37 0.59
CA THR A 61 -9.40 13.44 0.26
C THR A 61 -8.56 13.66 1.51
N GLY A 62 -7.23 13.67 1.38
CA GLY A 62 -6.33 13.80 2.53
C GLY A 62 -4.87 13.52 2.19
N ARG A 63 -4.01 13.45 3.22
CA ARG A 63 -2.55 13.27 3.06
C ARG A 63 -2.14 11.90 2.49
N GLY A 64 -3.06 10.94 2.38
CA GLY A 64 -2.80 9.64 1.78
C GLY A 64 -2.26 8.62 2.79
N TRP A 65 -1.51 7.64 2.30
CA TRP A 65 -0.94 6.57 3.13
C TRP A 65 0.25 7.09 3.94
N PRO A 66 0.54 6.50 5.12
CA PRO A 66 1.78 6.74 5.82
C PRO A 66 2.98 6.40 4.92
N GLU A 67 3.94 7.32 4.84
CA GLU A 67 5.17 7.13 4.09
C GLU A 67 6.32 6.83 5.04
N VAL A 68 7.17 5.87 4.67
CA VAL A 68 8.42 5.60 5.39
C VAL A 68 9.55 6.24 4.59
N HIS A 69 10.21 7.22 5.20
CA HIS A 69 11.36 7.90 4.59
C HIS A 69 12.65 7.21 5.03
N LEU A 70 13.44 6.75 4.06
CA LEU A 70 14.73 6.10 4.31
C LEU A 70 15.86 7.07 3.95
N THR A 71 16.58 7.55 4.96
CA THR A 71 17.74 8.41 4.76
C THR A 71 19.02 7.59 4.86
N LEU A 72 19.72 7.45 3.74
CA LEU A 72 20.99 6.71 3.69
C LEU A 72 22.15 7.63 4.05
N SER A 73 22.97 7.22 5.02
CA SER A 73 24.18 7.97 5.40
C SER A 73 25.33 7.68 4.42
N PRO A 74 25.88 8.69 3.73
CA PRO A 74 27.00 8.48 2.79
C PRO A 74 28.23 7.87 3.47
N ARG A 75 28.53 8.28 4.71
CA ARG A 75 29.65 7.76 5.49
C ARG A 75 29.50 6.27 5.80
N ARG A 76 28.30 5.83 6.18
CA ARG A 76 28.04 4.40 6.45
C ARG A 76 28.09 3.58 5.17
N LEU A 77 27.53 4.09 4.07
CA LEU A 77 27.63 3.43 2.76
C LEU A 77 29.09 3.19 2.36
N ALA A 78 29.95 4.20 2.52
CA ALA A 78 31.38 4.07 2.23
C ALA A 78 32.08 3.06 3.16
N GLN A 79 31.77 3.07 4.47
CA GLN A 79 32.35 2.15 5.46
C GLN A 79 32.02 0.68 5.16
N TYR A 80 30.81 0.41 4.65
CA TYR A 80 30.38 -0.94 4.31
C TYR A 80 30.61 -1.30 2.84
N HIS A 81 31.27 -0.43 2.06
CA HIS A 81 31.46 -0.61 0.61
C HIS A 81 30.15 -0.88 -0.15
N LEU A 82 29.06 -0.24 0.28
CA LEU A 82 27.73 -0.36 -0.32
C LEU A 82 27.37 0.87 -1.13
N SER A 83 26.74 0.67 -2.28
CA SER A 83 26.07 1.72 -3.05
C SER A 83 24.61 1.89 -2.62
N ALA A 84 24.06 3.09 -2.80
CA ALA A 84 22.63 3.34 -2.57
C ALA A 84 21.75 2.44 -3.45
N ALA A 85 22.18 2.13 -4.68
CA ALA A 85 21.48 1.22 -5.59
C ALA A 85 21.40 -0.21 -5.05
N GLN A 86 22.47 -0.72 -4.42
CA GLN A 86 22.46 -2.03 -3.76
C GLN A 86 21.49 -2.06 -2.58
N VAL A 87 21.42 -0.99 -1.78
CA VAL A 87 20.47 -0.91 -0.66
C VAL A 87 19.03 -0.88 -1.18
N VAL A 88 18.73 -0.07 -2.19
CA VAL A 88 17.39 -0.02 -2.81
C VAL A 88 17.03 -1.36 -3.45
N GLY A 89 17.97 -2.01 -4.13
CA GLY A 89 17.77 -3.32 -4.74
C GLY A 89 17.46 -4.40 -3.70
N ALA A 90 18.20 -4.42 -2.60
CA ALA A 90 17.93 -5.32 -1.48
C ALA A 90 16.54 -5.05 -0.90
N LEU A 91 16.20 -3.80 -0.58
CA LEU A 91 14.87 -3.46 -0.05
C LEU A 91 13.74 -3.93 -0.95
N ARG A 92 13.87 -3.74 -2.28
CA ARG A 92 12.88 -4.23 -3.25
C ARG A 92 12.77 -5.76 -3.27
N ALA A 93 13.90 -6.47 -3.17
CA ALA A 93 13.91 -7.93 -3.13
C ALA A 93 13.23 -8.49 -1.87
N TYR A 94 13.23 -7.73 -0.77
CA TYR A 94 12.60 -8.11 0.50
C TYR A 94 11.16 -7.60 0.67
N GLN A 95 10.56 -6.96 -0.35
CA GLN A 95 9.18 -6.49 -0.33
C GLN A 95 8.21 -7.57 -0.82
N GLY A 96 7.58 -8.31 0.10
CA GLY A 96 6.42 -9.15 -0.22
C GLY A 96 6.13 -10.27 0.78
N PRO A 97 4.95 -10.91 0.67
CA PRO A 97 4.74 -12.23 1.26
C PRO A 97 5.54 -13.26 0.45
N PHE A 98 6.43 -14.02 1.10
CA PHE A 98 7.16 -15.09 0.42
C PHE A 98 6.34 -16.37 0.57
N PHE A 99 5.82 -16.86 -0.55
CA PHE A 99 5.22 -18.19 -0.56
C PHE A 99 6.37 -19.20 -0.62
N SER A 100 6.54 -20.00 0.43
CA SER A 100 7.64 -20.98 0.52
C SER A 100 7.30 -22.32 -0.13
N GLY A 101 6.07 -22.48 -0.63
CA GLY A 101 5.61 -23.68 -1.32
C GLY A 101 4.50 -24.42 -0.57
N MET A 102 4.01 -25.48 -1.21
CA MET A 102 3.06 -26.43 -0.64
C MET A 102 3.84 -27.62 -0.10
N LEU A 103 3.65 -27.94 1.19
CA LEU A 103 4.28 -29.10 1.81
C LEU A 103 3.25 -30.24 1.90
N HIS A 104 3.55 -31.36 1.23
CA HIS A 104 2.74 -32.56 1.29
C HIS A 104 3.28 -33.47 2.38
N ALA A 105 2.58 -33.55 3.51
CA ALA A 105 2.90 -34.46 4.60
C ALA A 105 1.61 -35.06 5.19
N PHE A 106 1.66 -36.33 5.59
CA PHE A 106 0.55 -37.01 6.27
C PHE A 106 -0.82 -36.93 5.57
N HIS A 107 -0.86 -37.07 4.24
CA HIS A 107 -2.10 -36.93 3.43
C HIS A 107 -2.83 -35.58 3.60
N GLN A 108 -2.13 -34.55 4.07
CA GLN A 108 -2.65 -33.19 4.25
C GLN A 108 -1.78 -32.18 3.50
N GLN A 109 -2.41 -31.11 3.02
CA GLN A 109 -1.74 -30.01 2.32
C GLN A 109 -1.51 -28.86 3.29
N PHE A 110 -0.26 -28.49 3.52
CA PHE A 110 0.09 -27.33 4.33
C PHE A 110 0.57 -26.20 3.43
N LEU A 111 -0.07 -25.03 3.55
CA LEU A 111 0.36 -23.79 2.90
C LEU A 111 1.41 -23.11 3.79
N ALA A 112 2.67 -23.17 3.38
CA ALA A 112 3.74 -22.52 4.10
C ALA A 112 4.03 -21.15 3.46
N ALA A 113 3.59 -20.08 4.13
CA ALA A 113 3.99 -18.72 3.80
C ALA A 113 5.06 -18.26 4.80
N THR A 114 6.22 -17.86 4.30
CA THR A 114 7.28 -17.26 5.12
C THR A 114 7.20 -15.74 5.01
N THR A 115 7.15 -15.05 6.14
CA THR A 115 7.45 -13.62 6.20
C THR A 115 8.97 -13.51 6.29
N PRO A 116 9.65 -12.67 5.49
CA PRO A 116 11.10 -12.59 5.60
C PRO A 116 11.40 -12.02 6.99
N ARG A 117 12.20 -12.76 7.77
CA ARG A 117 12.74 -12.23 9.01
C ARG A 117 13.78 -11.17 8.62
N PRO A 118 13.75 -9.94 9.16
CA PRO A 118 14.89 -9.05 9.00
C PRO A 118 16.08 -9.74 9.67
N ILE A 119 17.05 -10.16 8.87
CA ILE A 119 18.36 -10.63 9.33
C ILE A 119 19.23 -9.45 9.74
#